data_AF-A0A137NSQ1-F1
#
_entry.id   AF-A0A137NSQ1-F1
#
_cell.length_a   1.000
_cell.length_b   1.000
_cell.length_c   1.000
_cell.angle_alpha   90.00
_cell.angle_beta   90.00
_cell.angle_gamma   90.00
#
_symmetry.space_group_name_H-M   'P 1'
#
loop_
_entity.id
_entity.type
_entity.pdbx_description
1 polymer ?
#
loop_
_entity_poly.entity_id
_entity_poly.type
_entity_poly.pdbx_seq_one_letter_code
_entity_poly.pdbx_strand_id
1 'polypeptide(L)'
;MKRDAISTNDSELVDTIHRQKRSLIMQLVVVFIVFNMLYMPLYITSILRVAIGYKRSPFTDAVCFYLMEISRMIDPIITINFQPELNHESKVLLTKSRAKLKGFLTNLFN
;
A
#
# COMPACT_ATOMS: atom_id res chain seq x y z
N MET A 1 -9.51 -12.00 -21.53
CA MET A 1 -10.43 -11.05 -20.85
C MET A 1 -10.99 -9.99 -21.78
N LYS A 2 -10.25 -8.96 -22.26
CA LYS A 2 -10.84 -7.95 -23.17
C LYS A 2 -11.35 -8.54 -24.49
N ARG A 3 -10.65 -9.53 -25.04
CA ARG A 3 -11.05 -10.25 -26.27
C ARG A 3 -12.31 -11.10 -26.06
N ASP A 4 -12.43 -11.70 -24.88
CA ASP A 4 -13.56 -12.56 -24.50
C ASP A 4 -14.81 -11.72 -24.15
N ALA A 5 -14.62 -10.52 -23.60
CA ALA A 5 -15.69 -9.57 -23.33
C ALA A 5 -16.34 -9.05 -24.63
N ILE A 6 -15.50 -8.71 -25.61
CA ILE A 6 -15.94 -8.24 -26.93
C ILE A 6 -16.62 -9.39 -27.70
N SER A 7 -16.12 -10.63 -27.58
CA SER A 7 -16.76 -11.78 -28.24
C SER A 7 -18.11 -12.17 -27.62
N THR A 8 -18.35 -11.81 -26.36
CA THR A 8 -19.58 -12.15 -25.62
C THR A 8 -20.55 -10.95 -25.53
N ASN A 9 -20.20 -9.80 -26.13
CA ASN A 9 -20.96 -8.55 -26.12
C ASN A 9 -21.27 -8.01 -24.70
N ASP A 10 -20.40 -8.34 -23.74
CA ASP A 10 -20.57 -7.98 -22.34
C ASP A 10 -19.88 -6.62 -22.08
N SER A 11 -20.65 -5.54 -22.26
CA SER A 11 -20.18 -4.17 -22.06
C SER A 11 -19.77 -3.89 -20.61
N GLU A 12 -20.40 -4.55 -19.63
CA GLU A 12 -20.13 -4.36 -18.21
C GLU A 12 -18.74 -4.86 -17.82
N LEU A 13 -18.33 -6.00 -18.39
CA LEU A 13 -16.98 -6.55 -18.18
C LEU A 13 -15.89 -5.62 -18.76
N VAL A 14 -16.15 -5.02 -19.93
CA VAL A 14 -15.22 -4.07 -20.56
C VAL A 14 -15.05 -2.81 -19.71
N ASP A 15 -16.13 -2.26 -19.17
CA ASP A 15 -16.08 -1.07 -18.32
C ASP A 15 -15.34 -1.34 -17.01
N THR A 16 -15.57 -2.50 -16.42
CA THR A 16 -14.87 -2.95 -15.21
C THR A 16 -13.35 -3.02 -15.43
N ILE A 17 -12.91 -3.60 -16.57
CA ILE A 17 -11.49 -3.67 -16.94
C ILE A 17 -10.90 -2.26 -17.10
N HIS A 18 -11.60 -1.33 -17.74
CA HIS A 18 -11.11 0.04 -17.90
C HIS A 18 -11.03 0.78 -16.56
N ARG A 19 -11.96 0.52 -15.64
CA ARG A 19 -11.93 1.08 -14.28
C ARG A 19 -10.77 0.52 -13.48
N GLN A 20 -10.52 -0.79 -13.52
CA GLN A 20 -9.35 -1.42 -12.89
C GLN A 20 -8.05 -0.85 -13.44
N LYS A 21 -7.93 -0.71 -14.77
CA LYS A 21 -6.75 -0.10 -15.40
C LYS A 21 -6.50 1.33 -14.89
N ARG A 22 -7.55 2.15 -14.79
CA ARG A 22 -7.43 3.51 -14.24
C ARG A 22 -7.01 3.50 -12.76
N SER A 23 -7.57 2.58 -11.97
CA SER A 23 -7.19 2.40 -10.56
C SER A 23 -5.70 2.07 -10.40
N LEU A 24 -5.17 1.16 -11.22
CA LEU A 24 -3.74 0.79 -11.22
C LEU A 24 -2.83 1.95 -11.64
N ILE A 25 -3.24 2.77 -12.61
CA ILE A 25 -2.48 3.97 -12.98
C ILE A 25 -2.44 4.96 -11.80
N MET A 26 -3.59 5.21 -11.16
CA MET A 26 -3.66 6.06 -9.97
C MET A 26 -2.82 5.51 -8.83
N GLN A 27 -2.82 4.19 -8.61
CA GLN A 27 -1.96 3.51 -7.64
C GLN A 27 -0.50 3.87 -7.86
N LEU A 28 -0.01 3.73 -9.10
CA LEU A 28 1.39 4.02 -9.43
C LEU A 28 1.75 5.48 -9.15
N VAL A 29 0.87 6.42 -9.50
CA VAL A 29 1.06 7.86 -9.22
C VAL A 29 1.13 8.11 -7.71
N VAL A 30 0.25 7.50 -6.93
CA VAL A 30 0.24 7.65 -5.47
C VAL A 30 1.51 7.06 -4.84
N VAL A 31 1.91 5.84 -5.23
CA VAL A 31 3.16 5.22 -4.76
C VAL A 31 4.34 6.13 -5.09
N PHE A 32 4.42 6.63 -6.32
CA PHE A 32 5.51 7.50 -6.73
C PHE A 32 5.60 8.76 -5.85
N ILE A 33 4.48 9.44 -5.61
CA ILE A 33 4.45 10.65 -4.79
C ILE A 33 4.83 10.33 -3.33
N VAL A 34 4.18 9.34 -2.73
CA VAL A 34 4.37 9.01 -1.31
C VAL A 34 5.80 8.56 -1.03
N PHE A 35 6.34 7.66 -1.85
CA PHE A 35 7.71 7.18 -1.64
C PHE A 35 8.73 8.29 -1.82
N ASN A 36 8.58 9.14 -2.84
CA ASN A 36 9.49 10.28 -2.99
C ASN A 36 9.41 11.24 -1.80
N MET A 37 8.21 11.56 -1.30
CA MET A 37 8.09 12.44 -0.12
C MET A 37 8.74 11.85 1.13
N LEU A 38 8.59 10.54 1.37
CA LEU A 38 9.13 9.88 2.56
C LEU A 38 10.64 9.64 2.46
N TYR A 39 11.17 9.32 1.28
CA TYR A 39 12.59 9.04 1.09
C TYR A 39 13.43 10.28 0.75
N MET A 40 12.84 11.38 0.27
CA MET A 40 13.57 12.63 -0.03
C MET A 40 14.42 13.11 1.15
N PRO A 41 13.88 13.22 2.40
CA PRO A 41 14.67 13.63 3.55
C PRO A 41 15.88 12.71 3.76
N LEU A 42 15.73 11.40 3.54
CA LEU A 42 16.84 10.47 3.67
C LEU A 42 17.90 10.68 2.60
N TYR A 43 17.50 10.85 1.33
CA TYR A 43 18.45 11.06 0.24
C TYR A 43 19.23 12.36 0.40
N ILE A 44 18.53 13.48 0.62
CA ILE A 44 19.15 14.80 0.81
C ILE A 44 20.19 14.72 1.93
N THR A 45 19.77 14.18 3.06
CA THR A 45 20.56 14.20 4.29
C THR A 45 21.69 13.15 4.27
N SER A 46 21.61 12.14 3.39
CA SER A 46 22.71 11.22 3.07
C SER A 46 23.73 11.86 2.13
N ILE A 47 23.26 12.57 1.10
CA ILE A 47 24.11 13.32 0.17
C ILE A 47 24.91 14.39 0.91
N LEU A 48 24.26 15.17 1.78
CA LEU A 48 24.93 16.19 2.60
C LEU A 48 26.03 15.58 3.50
N ARG A 49 25.80 14.38 4.03
CA ARG A 49 26.80 13.69 4.86
C ARG A 49 28.06 13.36 4.07
N VAL A 50 27.90 12.93 2.81
CA VAL A 50 29.03 12.57 1.93
C VAL A 50 29.69 13.81 1.34
N ALA A 51 28.90 14.78 0.87
CA ALA A 51 29.39 15.93 0.12
C ALA A 51 30.11 16.97 0.98
N ILE A 52 29.56 17.27 2.16
CA ILE A 52 30.05 18.37 3.02
C ILE A 52 30.35 17.93 4.46
N GLY A 53 30.33 16.62 4.74
CA GLY A 53 30.56 16.10 6.09
C GLY A 53 29.44 16.44 7.09
N TYR A 54 28.21 16.67 6.61
CA TYR A 54 27.06 16.97 7.48
C TYR A 54 26.89 15.87 8.53
N LYS A 55 26.95 16.26 9.80
CA LYS A 55 26.70 15.37 10.94
C LYS A 55 25.21 15.38 11.24
N ARG A 56 24.54 14.25 11.00
CA ARG A 56 23.15 14.07 11.42
C ARG A 56 23.06 14.05 12.94
N SER A 57 22.06 14.76 13.47
CA SER A 57 21.72 14.67 14.88
C SER A 57 21.01 13.33 15.17
N PRO A 58 21.06 12.83 16.42
CA PRO A 58 20.29 11.64 16.81
C PRO A 58 18.80 11.77 16.52
N PHE A 59 18.24 12.98 16.65
CA PHE A 59 16.85 13.27 16.32
C PHE A 59 16.57 13.09 14.82
N THR A 60 17.44 13.64 13.95
CA THR A 60 17.32 13.48 12.50
C THR A 60 17.41 12.03 12.07
N ASP A 61 18.29 11.24 12.69
CA ASP A 61 18.40 9.80 12.40
C ASP A 61 17.15 9.03 12.86
N ALA A 62 16.59 9.35 14.03
CA ALA A 62 15.33 8.78 14.47
C ALA A 62 14.19 9.09 13.48
N VAL A 63 14.06 10.34 13.04
CA VAL A 63 13.05 10.74 12.04
C VAL A 63 13.24 9.98 10.73
N CYS A 64 14.48 9.89 10.23
CA CYS A 64 14.77 9.14 9.00
C CYS A 64 14.40 7.65 9.13
N PHE A 65 14.69 7.04 10.27
CA PHE A 65 14.32 5.66 10.56
C PHE A 65 12.79 5.48 10.55
N TYR A 66 12.05 6.34 11.25
CA TYR A 66 10.59 6.28 11.24
C TYR A 66 9.99 6.49 9.84
N LEU A 67 10.54 7.40 9.04
CA LEU A 67 10.09 7.59 7.66
C LEU A 67 10.28 6.33 6.80
N MET A 68 11.37 5.57 7.00
CA MET A 68 11.59 4.29 6.33
C MET A 68 10.59 3.21 6.77
N GLU A 69 10.26 3.14 8.05
CA GLU A 69 9.28 2.14 8.51
C GLU A 69 7.86 2.50 8.06
N ILE A 70 7.52 3.79 8.10
CA ILE A 70 6.23 4.30 7.59
C ILE A 70 6.09 4.01 6.09
N SER A 71 7.14 4.21 5.28
CA SER A 71 7.07 3.95 3.83
C SER A 71 6.75 2.48 3.53
N ARG A 72 7.37 1.55 4.27
CA ARG A 72 7.09 0.10 4.15
C ARG A 72 5.67 -0.27 4.54
N MET A 73 5.12 0.39 5.57
CA MET A 73 3.74 0.14 6.01
C MET A 73 2.69 0.67 5.03
N ILE A 74 2.98 1.74 4.31
CA ILE A 74 2.01 2.37 3.41
C ILE A 74 1.78 1.55 2.14
N ASP A 75 2.77 0.81 1.66
CA ASP A 75 2.69 0.03 0.42
C ASP A 75 1.52 -0.97 0.37
N PRO A 76 1.31 -1.84 1.37
CA PRO A 76 0.14 -2.72 1.41
C PRO A 76 -1.17 -1.94 1.57
N ILE A 77 -1.16 -0.79 2.25
CA ILE A 77 -2.36 0.07 2.40
C ILE A 77 -2.78 0.62 1.03
N ILE A 78 -1.83 1.19 0.27
CA ILE A 78 -2.10 1.67 -1.10
C ILE A 78 -2.60 0.50 -1.96
N THR A 79 -1.91 -0.63 -1.91
CA THR A 79 -2.22 -1.81 -2.72
C THR A 79 -3.65 -2.32 -2.48
N ILE A 80 -4.05 -2.50 -1.22
CA ILE A 80 -5.41 -2.96 -0.86
C ILE A 80 -6.49 -1.95 -1.29
N ASN A 81 -6.20 -0.65 -1.27
CA ASN A 81 -7.20 0.36 -1.65
C ASN A 81 -7.41 0.43 -3.17
N PHE A 82 -6.35 0.30 -3.96
CA PHE A 82 -6.42 0.46 -5.41
C PHE A 82 -6.62 -0.85 -6.18
N GLN A 83 -6.37 -2.01 -5.56
CA GLN A 83 -6.58 -3.33 -6.16
C GLN A 83 -7.84 -3.98 -5.55
N PRO A 84 -8.98 -3.95 -6.27
CA PRO A 84 -10.25 -4.41 -5.72
C PRO A 84 -10.24 -5.90 -5.36
N GLU A 85 -9.49 -6.73 -6.08
CA GLU A 85 -9.33 -8.16 -5.81
C GLU A 85 -8.76 -8.37 -4.39
N LEU A 86 -7.66 -7.67 -4.09
CA LEU A 86 -7.01 -7.74 -2.78
C LEU A 86 -7.85 -7.11 -1.66
N ASN A 87 -8.66 -6.09 -1.98
CA ASN A 87 -9.60 -5.52 -1.01
C ASN A 87 -10.63 -6.55 -0.55
N HIS A 88 -11.21 -7.29 -1.49
CA HIS A 88 -12.17 -8.35 -1.18
C HIS A 88 -11.51 -9.48 -0.37
N GLU A 89 -10.34 -9.95 -0.79
CA GLU A 89 -9.59 -10.97 -0.05
C GLU A 89 -9.22 -10.53 1.38
N SER A 90 -8.77 -9.29 1.54
CA SER A 90 -8.42 -8.70 2.83
C SER A 90 -9.63 -8.62 3.77
N LYS A 91 -10.81 -8.20 3.26
CA LYS A 91 -12.05 -8.19 4.06
C LYS A 91 -12.46 -9.58 4.53
N VAL A 92 -12.35 -10.58 3.66
CA VAL A 92 -12.66 -11.98 4.02
C VAL A 92 -11.70 -12.47 5.10
N LEU A 93 -10.40 -12.20 4.93
CA LEU A 93 -9.36 -12.56 5.89
C LEU A 93 -9.62 -11.90 7.25
N LEU A 94 -9.89 -10.60 7.29
CA LEU A 94 -10.21 -9.85 8.51
C LEU A 94 -11.46 -10.38 9.20
N THR A 95 -12.52 -10.67 8.44
CA THR A 95 -13.77 -11.21 8.98
C THR A 95 -13.55 -12.58 9.60
N LYS A 96 -12.81 -13.46 8.92
CA LYS A 96 -12.45 -14.80 9.41
C LYS A 96 -11.58 -14.74 10.66
N SER A 97 -10.60 -13.84 10.69
CA SER A 97 -9.74 -13.62 11.85
C SER A 97 -10.52 -13.10 13.06
N ARG A 98 -11.45 -12.16 12.86
CA ARG A 98 -12.35 -11.68 13.92
C ARG A 98 -13.26 -12.78 14.46
N ALA A 99 -13.82 -13.61 13.59
CA ALA A 99 -14.66 -14.73 14.00
C ALA A 99 -13.86 -15.75 14.83
N LYS A 100 -12.63 -16.09 14.41
CA LYS A 100 -11.73 -16.97 15.17
C LYS A 100 -11.36 -16.38 16.52
N LEU A 101 -11.03 -15.09 16.58
CA LEU A 101 -10.66 -14.41 17.82
C LEU A 101 -11.84 -14.35 18.79
N LYS A 102 -13.05 -14.08 18.29
CA LYS A 102 -14.27 -14.13 19.09
C LYS A 102 -14.51 -15.54 19.66
N GLY A 103 -14.41 -16.58 18.83
CA GLY A 103 -14.55 -17.96 19.28
C GLY A 103 -13.48 -18.36 20.31
N PHE A 104 -12.23 -17.92 20.12
CA PHE A 104 -11.16 -18.13 21.09
C PHE A 104 -11.46 -17.48 22.44
N LEU A 105 -11.89 -16.21 22.44
CA LEU A 105 -12.26 -15.50 23.68
C LEU A 105 -13.44 -16.19 24.37
N THR A 106 -14.49 -16.59 23.63
CA THR A 106 -15.63 -17.31 24.21
C THR A 106 -15.22 -18.63 24.85
N ASN A 107 -14.28 -19.36 24.27
CA ASN A 107 -13.77 -20.63 24.82
C ASN A 107 -12.81 -20.44 26.00
N LEU A 108 -12.25 -19.25 26.20
CA LEU A 108 -11.29 -18.97 27.26
C LEU A 108 -11.98 -18.45 28.55
N PHE A 109 -13.20 -17.90 28.41
CA PHE A 109 -14.00 -17.37 29.50
C PHE A 109 -15.25 -18.22 29.85
N ASN A 110 -15.41 -19.38 29.21
CA ASN A 110 -16.33 -20.46 29.60
C ASN A 110 -15.53 -21.65 30.12
#